data_AF-A0A815UTW4-F1
#
_entry.id   AF-A0A815UTW4-F1
#
_cell.length_a   1.000
_cell.length_b   1.000
_cell.length_c   1.000
_cell.angle_alpha   90.00
_cell.angle_beta   90.00
_cell.angle_gamma   90.00
#
_symmetry.space_group_name_H-M   'P 1'
#
loop_
_entity.id
_entity.type
_entity.pdbx_description
1 polymer ?
#
loop_
_entity_poly.entity_id
_entity_poly.type
_entity_poly.pdbx_seq_one_letter_code
_entity_poly.pdbx_strand_id
1 'polypeptide(L)' 'ESTIQQIPIKDIVVGDICEIKYGDVLPADGVIIQSNNLKVGESSLTGELDLIEKHESTDPFLLSDK' A
#
# COMPACT_ATOMS: atom_id res chain seq x y z
N GLU A 1 10.13 -5.86 21.72
CA GLU A 1 9.09 -6.56 20.95
C GLU A 1 8.49 -5.59 19.96
N SER A 2 8.25 -6.01 18.73
CA SER A 2 7.59 -5.19 17.72
C SER A 2 6.08 -5.36 17.85
N THR A 3 5.38 -4.31 18.28
CA THR A 3 3.93 -4.28 18.41
C THR A 3 3.31 -3.45 17.29
N ILE A 4 2.28 -3.96 16.63
CA ILE A 4 1.50 -3.19 15.67
C ILE A 4 0.68 -2.15 16.44
N GLN A 5 0.76 -0.89 16.04
CA GLN A 5 0.01 0.21 16.65
C GLN A 5 -0.74 0.99 15.55
N GLN A 6 -1.97 1.40 15.86
CA GLN A 6 -2.71 2.29 14.99
C GLN A 6 -2.35 3.73 15.32
N ILE A 7 -1.86 4.45 14.32
CA ILE A 7 -1.56 5.88 14.41
C ILE A 7 -2.36 6.65 13.36
N PRO A 8 -2.64 7.95 13.59
CA PRO A 8 -3.22 8.79 12.56
C PRO A 8 -2.36 8.83 11.29
N ILE A 9 -3.00 8.85 10.11
CA ILE A 9 -2.30 8.89 8.80
C ILE A 9 -1.28 10.03 8.73
N LYS A 10 -1.63 11.20 9.30
CA LYS A 10 -0.77 12.40 9.35
C LYS A 10 0.54 12.22 10.13
N ASP A 11 0.61 11.20 10.98
CA ASP A 11 1.76 10.94 11.85
C ASP A 11 2.68 9.86 11.24
N ILE A 12 2.30 9.27 10.09
CA ILE A 12 3.12 8.32 9.33
C ILE A 12 4.31 9.06 8.70
N VAL A 13 5.51 8.52 8.86
CA VAL A 13 6.74 9.08 8.31
C VAL A 13 7.47 8.10 7.40
N VAL A 14 8.36 8.63 6.55
CA VAL A 14 9.21 7.81 5.68
C VAL A 14 10.10 6.91 6.55
N GLY A 15 10.00 5.60 6.32
CA GLY A 15 10.72 4.57 7.08
C GLY A 15 9.82 3.74 7.98
N ASP A 16 8.56 4.13 8.18
CA ASP A 16 7.58 3.32 8.88
C ASP A 16 7.17 2.10 8.03
N ILE A 17 6.86 1.00 8.72
CA ILE A 17 6.34 -0.23 8.10
C ILE A 17 4.85 -0.33 8.43
N CYS A 18 4.01 -0.27 7.41
CA CYS A 18 2.57 -0.37 7.54
C CYS A 18 2.08 -1.78 7.14
N GLU A 19 1.20 -2.36 7.96
CA GLU A 19 0.41 -3.54 7.56
C GLU A 19 -0.86 -3.06 6.85
N ILE A 20 -1.11 -3.56 5.65
CA ILE A 20 -2.27 -3.18 4.84
C ILE A 20 -3.16 -4.39 4.61
N LYS A 21 -4.48 -4.19 4.74
CA LYS A 21 -5.50 -5.23 4.57
C LYS A 21 -6.42 -4.89 3.40
N TYR A 22 -7.18 -5.90 2.98
CA TYR A 22 -8.17 -5.73 1.93
C TYR A 22 -9.22 -4.69 2.34
N GLY A 23 -9.42 -3.67 1.49
CA GLY A 23 -10.34 -2.57 1.72
C GLY A 23 -9.73 -1.34 2.39
N ASP A 24 -8.46 -1.42 2.81
CA ASP A 24 -7.73 -0.26 3.30
C ASP A 24 -7.34 0.67 2.14
N VAL A 25 -7.33 1.97 2.42
CA VAL A 25 -6.77 2.98 1.53
C VAL A 25 -5.28 3.11 1.82
N LEU A 26 -4.46 3.15 0.78
CA LEU A 26 -3.02 3.37 0.92
C LEU A 26 -2.76 4.76 1.52
N PRO A 27 -2.14 4.86 2.71
CA PRO A 27 -1.94 6.16 3.38
C PRO A 27 -0.85 7.01 2.72
N ALA A 28 0.08 6.37 2.02
CA ALA A 28 1.21 6.98 1.33
C ALA A 28 1.74 6.02 0.24
N ASP A 29 2.57 6.56 -0.65
CA ASP A 29 3.33 5.75 -1.60
C ASP A 29 4.37 4.90 -0.87
N GLY A 30 4.63 3.69 -1.37
CA GLY A 30 5.49 2.75 -0.67
C GLY A 30 6.04 1.62 -1.53
N VAL A 31 6.80 0.75 -0.87
CA VAL A 31 7.40 -0.44 -1.47
C VAL A 31 6.93 -1.68 -0.71
N ILE A 32 6.54 -2.71 -1.44
CA ILE A 32 6.12 -4.00 -0.90
C ILE A 32 7.35 -4.73 -0.35
N ILE A 33 7.31 -5.03 0.94
CA ILE A 33 8.29 -5.89 1.61
C ILE A 33 7.84 -7.36 1.52
N GLN A 34 6.53 -7.60 1.70
CA GLN A 34 5.91 -8.91 1.63
C GLN A 34 4.45 -8.75 1.23
N SER A 35 3.96 -9.60 0.33
CA SER A 35 2.56 -9.60 -0.09
C SER A 35 1.99 -11.03 -0.19
N ASN A 36 0.67 -11.15 -0.22
CA ASN A 36 -0.02 -12.41 -0.52
C ASN A 36 -1.20 -12.13 -1.45
N ASN A 37 -0.98 -12.28 -2.77
CA ASN A 37 -1.95 -11.95 -3.82
C ASN A 37 -2.53 -10.53 -3.67
N LEU A 38 -1.66 -9.55 -3.38
CA LEU A 38 -2.06 -8.16 -3.23
C LEU A 38 -2.46 -7.60 -4.59
N LYS A 39 -3.66 -7.03 -4.63
CA LYS A 39 -4.17 -6.30 -5.79
C LYS A 39 -4.57 -4.91 -5.38
N VAL A 40 -4.12 -3.93 -6.14
CA VAL A 40 -4.35 -2.50 -5.86
C VAL A 40 -5.06 -1.90 -7.05
N GLY A 41 -6.08 -1.09 -6.80
CA GLY A 41 -6.73 -0.30 -7.83
C GLY A 41 -5.95 1.00 -8.04
N GLU A 42 -5.51 1.26 -9.27
CA GLU A 42 -4.83 2.51 -9.64
C GLU A 42 -5.78 3.43 -10.43
N SER A 43 -7.06 3.40 -10.05
CA SER A 43 -8.12 4.08 -10.81
C SER A 43 -7.99 5.59 -10.82
N SER A 44 -7.45 6.18 -9.75
CA SER A 44 -7.26 7.64 -9.70
C SER A 44 -6.08 8.09 -10.57
N LEU A 45 -5.14 7.20 -10.88
CA LEU A 45 -3.96 7.49 -11.69
C LEU A 45 -4.17 7.17 -13.18
N THR A 46 -4.82 6.05 -13.48
CA THR A 46 -4.99 5.53 -14.85
C THR A 46 -6.36 5.87 -15.45
N GLY A 47 -7.36 6.13 -14.61
CA GLY A 47 -8.76 6.27 -15.03
C GLY A 47 -9.47 4.93 -15.27
N GLU A 48 -8.79 3.81 -15.04
CA GLU A 48 -9.33 2.46 -15.23
C GLU A 48 -9.61 1.78 -13.88
N LEU A 49 -10.74 1.07 -13.76
CA LEU A 49 -11.14 0.40 -12.52
C LEU A 49 -10.47 -0.98 -12.34
N ASP A 50 -9.38 -1.23 -13.07
CA ASP A 50 -8.71 -2.51 -13.05
C ASP A 50 -7.81 -2.66 -11.81
N LEU A 51 -7.88 -3.84 -11.21
CA LEU A 51 -7.05 -4.22 -10.08
C LEU A 51 -5.75 -4.82 -10.61
N ILE A 52 -4.64 -4.12 -10.35
CA ILE A 52 -3.31 -4.55 -10.77
C ILE A 52 -2.70 -5.40 -9.65
N GLU A 53 -2.17 -6.56 -10.04
CA GLU A 53 -1.46 -7.44 -9.11
C GLU A 53 -0.05 -6.89 -8.86
N LYS A 54 0.28 -6.70 -7.57
CA LYS A 54 1.57 -6.18 -7.13
C LYS A 54 2.32 -7.26 -6.36
N HIS A 55 3.63 -7.34 -6.59
CA HIS A 55 4.47 -8.37 -5.99
C HIS A 55 5.87 -7.82 -5.75
N GLU A 56 6.47 -8.22 -4.63
CA GLU A 56 7.80 -7.77 -4.19
C GLU A 56 8.92 -7.96 -5.25
N SER A 57 8.78 -8.94 -6.14
CA SER A 57 9.79 -9.27 -7.16
C SER A 57 9.60 -8.62 -8.53
N THR A 58 8.38 -8.19 -8.85
CA THR A 58 8.01 -7.84 -10.23
C THR A 58 7.51 -6.40 -10.32
N ASP A 59 6.63 -6.00 -9.41
CA ASP A 59 6.12 -4.64 -9.31
C ASP A 59 5.90 -4.31 -7.83
N PRO A 60 6.96 -3.91 -7.13
CA PRO A 60 6.92 -3.70 -5.70
C PRO A 60 6.39 -2.32 -5.32
N PHE A 61 6.06 -1.45 -6.28
CA PHE A 61 5.68 -0.08 -6.00
C PHE A 61 4.17 0.03 -5.75
N LEU A 62 3.83 0.66 -4.63
CA LEU A 62 2.48 1.01 -4.24
C LEU A 62 2.32 2.52 -4.38
N LEU A 63 1.31 2.93 -5.14
CA LEU A 63 0.98 4.34 -5.37
C LEU A 63 -0.33 4.65 -4.66
N SER A 64 -0.30 5.67 -3.82
CA SER A 64 -1.47 6.19 -3.13
C SER A 64 -2.29 7.07 -4.06
N ASP A 65 -3.59 6.81 -4.08
CA ASP A 65 -4.58 7.69 -4.67
C ASP A 65 -4.78 8.86 -3.71
N LYS A 66 -4.15 10.01 -4.01
CA LYS A 66 -4.12 11.26 -3.21
C LYS A 66 -5.19 11.49 -2.14
#